data_AF-A0A1X7T725-F1
#
_entry.id   AF-A0A1X7T725-F1
#
_cell.length_a   1.000
_cell.length_b   1.000
_cell.length_c   1.000
_cell.angle_alpha   90.00
_cell.angle_beta   90.00
_cell.angle_gamma   90.00
#
_symmetry.space_group_name_H-M   'P 1'
#
loop_
_entity.id
_entity.type
_entity.pdbx_description
1 polymer ?
#
loop_
_entity_poly.entity_id
_entity_poly.type
_entity_poly.pdbx_seq_one_letter_code
_entity_poly.pdbx_strand_id
1 'polypeptide(L)' 'MAYVALSRVRTLNGLHLLSFDPLSVDVTNPCINEINSLRSKFRNDLPQIKKSIGQKRKIQVTGIIDDGEPCSKN' A
#
# COMPACT_ATOMS: atom_id res chain seq x y z
N MET A 1 1.54 1.48 -11.12
CA MET A 1 0.31 0.99 -11.79
C MET A 1 -0.47 -0.02 -10.97
N ALA A 2 0.18 -1.00 -10.35
CA ALA A 2 -0.46 -2.01 -9.51
C ALA A 2 -1.46 -1.43 -8.49
N TYR A 3 -1.08 -0.36 -7.77
CA TYR A 3 -1.96 0.33 -6.82
C TYR A 3 -3.30 0.76 -7.43
N VAL A 4 -3.30 1.33 -8.64
CA VAL A 4 -4.52 1.81 -9.30
C VAL A 4 -5.46 0.66 -9.65
N ALA A 5 -4.92 -0.48 -10.06
CA ALA A 5 -5.73 -1.67 -10.33
C ALA A 5 -6.29 -2.29 -9.05
N LEU A 6 -5.45 -2.46 -8.03
CA LEU A 6 -5.84 -3.10 -6.76
C LEU A 6 -6.82 -2.25 -5.95
N SER A 7 -6.71 -0.91 -5.99
CA SER A 7 -7.63 0.01 -5.32
C SER A 7 -9.06 -0.01 -5.88
N ARG A 8 -9.32 -0.65 -7.03
CA ARG A 8 -10.70 -0.80 -7.55
C ARG A 8 -11.47 -1.92 -6.89
N VAL A 9 -10.77 -2.85 -6.25
CA VAL A 9 -11.37 -4.03 -5.64
C VAL A 9 -12.03 -3.65 -4.33
N ARG A 10 -13.30 -4.03 -4.15
CA ARG A 10 -14.08 -3.69 -2.95
C ARG A 10 -13.96 -4.72 -1.84
N THR A 11 -13.68 -5.97 -2.18
CA THR A 11 -13.58 -7.08 -1.21
C THR A 11 -12.37 -7.94 -1.54
N LEU A 12 -11.59 -8.32 -0.53
CA LEU A 12 -10.41 -9.15 -0.73
C LEU A 12 -10.77 -10.57 -1.19
N ASN A 13 -11.92 -11.09 -0.75
CA ASN A 13 -12.43 -12.42 -1.12
C ASN A 13 -12.70 -12.57 -2.62
N GLY A 14 -12.94 -11.48 -3.35
CA GLY A 14 -13.09 -11.48 -4.80
C GLY A 14 -11.79 -11.24 -5.57
N LEU A 15 -10.67 -11.04 -4.88
CA LEU A 15 -9.38 -10.73 -5.49
C LEU A 15 -8.57 -12.00 -5.75
N HIS A 16 -8.35 -12.33 -7.01
CA HIS A 16 -7.42 -13.36 -7.41
C HIS A 16 -6.23 -12.75 -8.16
N LEU A 17 -5.02 -12.89 -7.60
CA LEU A 17 -3.79 -12.38 -8.21
C LEU A 17 -3.06 -13.51 -8.93
N LEU A 18 -2.95 -13.39 -10.26
CA LEU A 18 -2.16 -14.32 -11.06
C LEU A 18 -0.75 -13.76 -11.27
N SER A 19 0.28 -14.58 -11.03
CA SER A 19 1.69 -14.22 -11.27
C SER A 19 2.12 -12.89 -10.61
N PHE A 20 1.64 -12.62 -9.40
CA PHE A 20 1.98 -11.38 -8.69
C PHE A 20 3.47 -11.30 -8.37
N ASP A 21 4.13 -10.28 -8.90
CA ASP A 21 5.50 -9.94 -8.56
C ASP A 21 5.52 -8.69 -7.66
N PRO A 22 5.89 -8.80 -6.38
CA PRO A 22 6.00 -7.64 -5.48
C PRO A 22 7.05 -6.63 -5.95
N LEU A 23 8.02 -7.01 -6.78
CA LEU A 23 9.01 -6.09 -7.35
C LEU A 23 8.41 -5.18 -8.43
N SER A 24 7.26 -5.54 -8.98
CA SER A 24 6.51 -4.70 -9.93
C SER A 24 5.78 -3.53 -9.24
N VAL A 25 5.72 -3.53 -7.91
CA VAL A 25 5.10 -2.47 -7.11
C VAL A 25 6.17 -1.50 -6.67
N ASP A 26 6.33 -0.41 -7.41
CA ASP A 26 7.30 0.63 -7.14
C ASP A 26 6.65 1.98 -6.81
N VAL A 27 7.45 2.86 -6.23
CA VAL A 27 7.11 4.25 -5.96
C VAL A 27 8.36 5.10 -6.17
N THR A 28 8.18 6.32 -6.65
CA THR A 28 9.30 7.23 -6.88
C THR A 28 9.72 7.93 -5.58
N ASN A 29 11.02 8.16 -5.43
CA ASN A 29 11.57 8.87 -4.27
C ASN A 29 10.99 10.29 -4.07
N PRO A 30 10.71 11.09 -5.12
CA PRO A 30 10.03 12.38 -4.97
C PRO A 30 8.66 12.24 -4.31
N CYS A 31 7.84 11.26 -4.68
CA CYS A 31 6.53 11.05 -4.06
C CYS A 31 6.63 10.72 -2.56
N ILE A 32 7.64 9.92 -2.16
CA ILE A 32 7.89 9.64 -0.73
C ILE A 32 8.28 10.91 0.03
N ASN A 33 9.09 11.78 -0.56
CA ASN A 33 9.46 13.05 0.07
C ASN A 33 8.25 13.96 0.26
N GLU A 34 7.41 14.05 -0.77
CA GLU A 34 6.22 14.89 -0.74
C GLU A 34 5.24 14.41 0.33
N ILE A 35 4.95 13.11 0.40
CA ILE A 35 4.04 12.58 1.41
C ILE A 35 4.59 12.73 2.84
N ASN A 36 5.91 12.60 3.03
CA ASN A 36 6.55 12.85 4.31
C ASN A 36 6.49 14.34 4.71
N SER A 37 6.60 15.25 3.74
CA SER A 37 6.42 16.69 3.93
C SER A 37 4.98 17.04 4.31
N LEU A 38 3.99 16.40 3.69
CA LEU A 38 2.59 16.56 4.07
C LEU A 38 2.31 16.01 5.47
N ARG A 39 2.87 14.85 5.83
CA ARG A 39 2.75 14.29 7.19
C ARG A 39 3.38 15.21 8.23
N SER A 40 4.57 15.75 8.01
CA SER A 40 5.18 16.66 8.99
C SER A 40 4.36 17.93 9.22
N LYS A 41 3.65 18.42 8.19
CA LYS A 41 2.78 19.61 8.28
C LYS A 41 1.41 19.34 8.90
N PHE A 42 0.78 18.21 8.56
CA PHE A 42 -0.63 17.97 8.86
C PHE A 42 -0.89 16.77 9.78
N ARG A 43 0.03 15.81 9.86
CA ARG A 43 -0.11 14.54 10.59
C ARG A 43 1.25 14.06 11.13
N ASN A 44 1.81 14.82 12.07
CA ASN A 44 3.10 14.54 12.71
C ASN A 44 3.07 13.33 13.66
N ASP A 45 1.88 12.84 13.99
CA ASP A 45 1.62 11.59 14.70
C ASP A 45 2.02 10.36 13.87
N LEU A 46 1.98 10.46 12.54
CA LEU A 46 2.26 9.33 11.66
C LEU A 46 3.77 9.16 11.40
N PRO A 47 4.28 7.90 11.39
CA PRO A 47 5.68 7.65 11.08
C PRO A 47 6.00 8.06 9.64
N GLN A 48 7.20 8.59 9.43
CA GLN A 48 7.68 8.89 8.08
C GLN A 48 7.94 7.62 7.30
N ILE A 49 7.57 7.62 6.02
CA ILE A 49 7.81 6.51 5.11
C ILE A 49 9.30 6.50 4.78
N LYS A 50 9.97 5.39 5.10
CA LYS A 50 11.38 5.19 4.78
C LYS A 50 11.54 4.87 3.30
N LYS A 51 12.49 5.51 2.64
CA LYS A 51 12.90 5.14 1.27
C LYS A 51 13.55 3.76 1.30
N SER A 52 13.21 2.90 0.35
CA SER A 52 13.92 1.64 0.18
C SER A 52 15.30 1.91 -0.41
N ILE A 53 16.35 1.78 0.40
CA ILE A 53 17.73 1.82 -0.08
C ILE A 53 18.02 0.46 -0.73
N GLY A 54 17.75 0.33 -2.03
CA GLY A 54 18.30 -0.70 -2.95
C GLY A 54 18.20 -2.19 -2.60
N GLN A 55 17.68 -2.58 -1.44
CA GLN A 55 17.65 -3.98 -1.01
C GLN A 55 16.32 -4.62 -1.40
N LYS A 56 16.41 -5.56 -2.34
CA LYS A 56 15.35 -6.54 -2.61
C LYS A 56 15.12 -7.34 -1.33
N ARG A 57 14.08 -6.99 -0.56
CA ARG A 57 13.65 -7.78 0.59
C ARG A 57 12.76 -8.89 0.07
N LYS A 58 12.99 -10.13 0.51
CA LYS A 58 12.02 -11.21 0.35
C LYS A 58 10.81 -10.86 1.22
N ILE A 59 9.80 -10.26 0.61
CA ILE A 59 8.55 -9.94 1.31
C ILE A 59 7.77 -11.24 1.42
N GLN A 60 7.60 -11.74 2.63
CA GLN A 60 6.62 -12.78 2.90
C GLN A 60 5.27 -12.08 3.02
N VAL A 61 4.35 -12.34 2.08
CA VAL A 61 3.00 -11.79 2.13
C VAL A 61 2.23 -12.56 3.21
N THR A 62 2.25 -12.08 4.45
CA THR A 62 1.35 -12.56 5.51
C THR A 62 0.13 -11.66 5.53
N GLY A 63 -0.97 -12.12 4.92
CA GLY A 63 -2.25 -11.44 4.96
C GLY A 63 -2.94 -11.69 6.30
N ILE A 64 -2.98 -10.67 7.16
CA ILE A 64 -4.02 -10.58 8.19
C ILE A 64 -5.23 -9.94 7.51
N ILE A 65 -6.30 -10.71 7.36
CA ILE A 65 -7.56 -10.22 6.82
C ILE A 65 -8.28 -9.55 7.99
N ASP A 66 -8.32 -8.22 7.99
CA ASP A 66 -9.28 -7.47 8.81
C ASP A 66 -10.51 -7.28 7.93
N ASP A 67 -11.50 -8.17 8.11
CA ASP A 67 -12.79 -8.16 7.40
C ASP A 67 -13.67 -7.01 7.91
N GLY A 68 -13.14 -5.78 7.88
CA GLY A 68 -13.79 -4.57 8.38
C GLY A 68 -15.28 -4.55 8.04
N GLU A 69 -16.09 -4.21 9.03
CA GLU A 69 -17.55 -4.38 9.03
C GLU A 69 -18.17 -3.92 7.68
N PRO A 70 -19.06 -4.73 7.06
CA PRO A 70 -19.63 -4.40 5.78
C PRO A 70 -20.35 -3.05 5.84
N CYS A 71 -19.99 -2.15 4.92
CA CYS A 71 -20.61 -0.84 4.78
C CYS A 71 -22.13 -0.99 4.68
N SER A 72 -22.87 -0.44 5.66
CA SER A 72 -24.33 -0.50 5.70
C SER A 72 -24.91 0.23 4.49
N LYS A 73 -25.75 -0.46 3.72
CA LYS A 73 -26.52 0.16 2.63
C LYS A 73 -27.66 0.95 3.26
N ASN A 74 -27.61 2.28 3.17
CA ASN A 74 -28.79 3.14 3.26
C ASN A 74 -29.51 3.16 1.91
#